data_AF-A0A5M3M971-F1
#
_entry.id   AF-A0A5M3M971-F1
#
_cell.length_a   1.000
_cell.length_b   1.000
_cell.length_c   1.000
_cell.angle_alpha   90.00
_cell.angle_beta   90.00
_cell.angle_gamma   90.00
#
_symmetry.space_group_name_H-M   'P 1'
#
loop_
_entity.id
_entity.type
_entity.pdbx_description
1 polymer ?
#
loop_
_entity_poly.entity_id
_entity_poly.type
_entity_poly.pdbx_seq_one_letter_code
_entity_poly.pdbx_strand_id
1 'polypeptide(L)'
;SVEKFQVIVSGGITMGHPCCKSFRCTDPLLHSRNHFCYTHQNLADICAVDQCVLKIVLTPTTKQSCNDPAHCAMEEAANQQGQSMFALTDHL
;
A
#
# COMPACT_ATOMS: atom_id res chain seq x y z
N SER A 1 -8.76 -23.15 43.36
CA SER A 1 -8.36 -21.83 42.86
C SER A 1 -8.88 -21.68 41.45
N VAL A 2 -9.87 -20.82 41.23
CA VAL A 2 -10.50 -20.64 39.90
C VAL A 2 -9.69 -19.59 39.15
N GLU A 3 -8.96 -20.03 38.13
CA GLU A 3 -8.16 -19.18 37.26
C GLU A 3 -9.10 -18.34 36.39
N LYS A 4 -9.07 -17.02 36.56
CA LYS A 4 -9.91 -16.09 35.79
C LYS A 4 -9.22 -15.81 34.45
N PHE A 5 -9.73 -16.42 33.39
CA PHE A 5 -9.37 -16.02 32.03
C PHE A 5 -10.06 -14.70 31.69
N GLN A 6 -9.28 -13.63 31.55
CA GLN A 6 -9.78 -12.36 31.02
C GLN A 6 -9.58 -12.37 29.50
N VAL A 7 -10.66 -12.60 28.77
CA VAL A 7 -10.67 -12.41 27.31
C VAL A 7 -10.68 -10.90 27.06
N ILE A 8 -9.55 -10.38 26.58
CA ILE A 8 -9.48 -9.02 26.06
C ILE A 8 -10.07 -9.05 24.65
N VAL A 9 -11.32 -8.65 24.51
CA VAL A 9 -11.87 -8.28 23.21
C VAL A 9 -11.36 -6.88 22.92
N SER A 10 -10.33 -6.77 22.08
CA SER A 10 -9.90 -5.49 21.52
C SER A 10 -11.08 -4.91 20.73
N GLY A 11 -11.83 -4.01 21.37
CA GLY A 11 -12.91 -3.28 20.73
C GLY A 11 -12.37 -2.51 19.53
N GLY A 12 -13.00 -2.72 18.37
CA GLY A 12 -12.85 -1.83 17.23
C GLY A 12 -11.69 -2.15 16.29
N ILE A 13 -11.59 -3.38 15.79
CA ILE A 13 -11.27 -3.50 14.36
C ILE A 13 -12.52 -2.99 13.65
N THR A 14 -12.62 -1.66 13.48
CA THR A 14 -13.37 -1.17 12.34
C THR A 14 -12.70 -1.83 11.16
N MET A 15 -13.30 -2.90 10.65
CA MET A 15 -13.21 -3.23 9.23
C MET A 15 -13.81 -2.01 8.53
N GLY A 16 -13.04 -0.92 8.51
CA GLY A 16 -13.38 0.28 7.79
C GLY A 16 -13.61 -0.21 6.39
N HIS A 17 -14.79 0.11 5.86
CA HIS A 17 -15.05 -0.01 4.43
C HIS A 17 -13.75 0.37 3.72
N PRO A 18 -13.22 -0.48 2.84
CA PRO A 18 -11.93 -0.20 2.27
C PRO A 18 -12.14 1.12 1.50
N CYS A 19 -11.53 2.17 2.03
CA CYS A 19 -11.68 3.55 1.58
C CYS A 19 -10.49 3.87 0.68
N CYS A 20 -10.66 4.87 -0.18
CA CYS A 20 -9.58 5.35 -1.01
C CYS A 20 -8.36 5.77 -0.18
N LYS A 21 -7.15 5.39 -0.64
CA LYS A 21 -5.87 5.79 -0.04
C LYS A 21 -5.55 7.28 -0.16
N SER A 22 -6.35 8.05 -0.92
CA SER A 22 -6.18 9.50 -1.07
C SER A 22 -6.44 10.23 0.24
N PHE A 23 -5.61 11.22 0.57
CA PHE A 23 -5.71 11.97 1.81
C PHE A 23 -7.07 12.69 1.89
N ARG A 24 -7.87 12.35 2.91
CA ARG A 24 -9.24 12.84 3.15
C ARG A 24 -10.33 12.34 2.19
N CYS A 25 -10.03 11.36 1.35
CA CYS A 25 -11.08 10.75 0.53
C CYS A 25 -11.86 9.71 1.35
N THR A 26 -13.17 9.90 1.44
CA THR A 26 -14.10 8.97 2.11
C THR A 26 -14.90 8.13 1.11
N ASP A 27 -14.60 8.23 -0.18
CA ASP A 27 -15.30 7.46 -1.20
C ASP A 27 -14.99 5.97 -1.09
N PRO A 28 -16.01 5.11 -1.31
CA PRO A 28 -15.80 3.68 -1.33
C PRO A 28 -14.93 3.27 -2.52
N LEU A 29 -14.13 2.23 -2.33
CA LEU A 29 -13.40 1.61 -3.42
C LEU A 29 -14.37 0.89 -4.36
N LEU A 30 -14.12 0.98 -5.67
CA LEU A 30 -14.92 0.26 -6.68
C LEU A 30 -14.76 -1.26 -6.51
N HIS A 31 -13.57 -1.71 -6.13
CA HIS A 31 -13.25 -3.10 -5.86
C HIS A 31 -12.39 -3.17 -4.60
N SER A 32 -12.58 -4.21 -3.79
CA SER A 32 -11.79 -4.45 -2.57
C SER A 32 -10.29 -4.63 -2.82
N ARG A 33 -9.89 -4.91 -4.07
CA ARG A 33 -8.48 -5.02 -4.50
C ARG A 33 -7.87 -3.68 -4.92
N ASN A 34 -8.67 -2.65 -5.16
CA ASN A 34 -8.16 -1.36 -5.58
C ASN A 34 -7.73 -0.57 -4.35
N HIS A 35 -6.70 0.25 -4.48
CA HIS A 35 -6.26 1.14 -3.40
C HIS A 35 -6.90 2.54 -3.53
N PHE A 36 -7.53 2.83 -4.66
CA PHE A 36 -8.15 4.12 -4.97
C PHE A 36 -9.60 3.96 -5.44
N CYS A 37 -10.46 4.93 -5.10
CA CYS A 37 -11.85 4.98 -5.57
C CYS A 37 -11.91 5.33 -7.07
N TYR A 38 -13.09 5.28 -7.67
CA TYR A 38 -13.28 5.61 -9.09
C TYR A 38 -12.70 7.00 -9.46
N THR A 39 -12.93 8.01 -8.62
CA THR A 39 -12.42 9.38 -8.81
C THR A 39 -10.89 9.46 -8.78
N HIS A 40 -10.27 8.66 -7.90
CA HIS A 40 -8.83 8.64 -7.70
C HIS A 40 -8.13 7.50 -8.43
N GLN A 41 -8.81 6.80 -9.33
CA GLN A 41 -8.19 5.72 -10.10
C GLN A 41 -7.00 6.21 -10.92
N ASN A 42 -7.02 7.47 -11.36
CA ASN A 42 -5.89 8.11 -12.02
C ASN A 42 -4.63 8.18 -11.13
N LEU A 43 -4.76 8.23 -9.79
CA LEU A 43 -3.62 8.16 -8.87
C LEU A 43 -2.99 6.76 -8.86
N ALA A 44 -3.74 5.73 -9.23
CA ALA A 44 -3.19 4.38 -9.41
C ALA A 44 -2.29 4.29 -10.65
N ASP A 45 -2.47 5.18 -11.63
CA ASP A 45 -1.67 5.29 -12.86
C ASP A 45 -0.57 6.36 -12.76
N ILE A 46 -0.37 6.97 -11.59
CA ILE A 46 0.68 7.97 -11.33
C ILE A 46 1.82 7.31 -10.57
N CYS A 47 3.05 7.73 -10.87
CA CYS A 47 4.25 7.25 -10.22
C CYS A 47 4.12 7.26 -8.70
N ALA A 48 4.52 6.16 -8.06
CA ALA A 48 4.45 6.00 -6.61
C ALA A 48 5.40 6.94 -5.82
N VAL A 49 6.28 7.67 -6.50
CA VAL A 49 7.19 8.63 -5.87
C VAL A 49 6.43 9.89 -5.46
N ASP A 50 6.59 10.29 -4.19
CA ASP A 50 6.00 11.51 -3.65
C ASP A 50 6.46 12.73 -4.48
N GLN A 51 5.53 13.66 -4.79
CA GLN A 51 5.72 14.79 -5.70
C GLN A 51 5.80 14.46 -7.21
N CYS A 52 5.77 13.19 -7.62
CA CYS A 52 5.73 12.86 -9.04
C CYS A 52 4.29 12.88 -9.57
N VAL A 53 4.06 13.60 -10.68
CA VAL A 53 2.76 13.64 -11.40
C VAL A 53 2.81 12.92 -12.74
N LEU A 54 3.93 12.25 -13.05
CA LEU A 54 4.10 11.49 -14.28
C LEU A 54 3.38 10.15 -14.18
N LYS A 55 2.86 9.70 -15.33
CA LYS A 55 2.20 8.40 -15.42
C LYS A 55 3.20 7.26 -15.22
N ILE A 56 2.74 6.17 -14.60
CA ILE A 56 3.50 4.94 -14.49
C ILE A 56 3.81 4.41 -15.89
N VAL A 57 5.03 3.96 -16.09
CA VAL A 57 5.44 3.27 -17.30
C VAL A 57 5.83 1.85 -16.89
N LEU A 58 5.03 0.88 -17.34
CA LEU A 58 5.30 -0.54 -17.11
C LEU A 58 6.56 -0.93 -17.88
N THR A 59 7.66 -1.12 -17.16
CA THR A 59 8.90 -1.68 -17.70
C THR A 59 9.07 -3.09 -17.13
N PRO A 60 9.97 -3.94 -17.67
CA PRO A 60 10.20 -5.28 -17.09
C PRO A 60 10.69 -5.24 -15.63
N THR A 61 11.31 -4.13 -15.21
CA THR A 61 11.87 -3.96 -13.86
C THR A 61 10.98 -3.14 -12.93
N THR A 62 10.19 -2.21 -13.47
CA THR A 62 9.32 -1.33 -12.68
C THR A 62 7.85 -1.43 -13.04
N LYS A 63 7.02 -1.50 -12.01
CA LYS A 63 5.57 -1.64 -12.10
C LYS A 63 4.84 -0.41 -11.55
N GLN A 64 5.53 0.48 -10.85
CA GLN A 64 4.92 1.63 -10.17
C GLN A 64 5.68 2.96 -10.35
N SER A 65 6.73 2.98 -11.17
CA SER A 65 7.55 4.16 -11.47
C SER A 65 7.22 4.76 -12.83
N CYS A 66 7.46 6.05 -13.02
CA CYS A 66 7.49 6.66 -14.35
C CYS A 66 8.81 6.35 -15.07
N ASN A 67 8.96 6.86 -16.30
CA ASN A 67 10.20 6.76 -17.12
C ASN A 67 11.38 7.61 -16.59
N ASP A 68 11.32 8.05 -15.33
CA ASP A 68 12.43 8.77 -14.71
C ASP A 68 13.41 7.74 -14.12
N PRO A 69 14.70 7.80 -14.50
CA PRO A 69 15.68 6.80 -14.05
C PRO A 69 15.91 6.85 -12.53
N ALA A 70 15.75 8.00 -11.86
CA ALA A 70 15.87 8.09 -10.41
C ALA A 70 14.68 7.40 -9.73
N HIS A 71 13.46 7.58 -10.24
CA HIS A 71 12.28 6.92 -9.70
C HIS A 71 12.30 5.41 -9.95
N CYS A 72 12.83 4.98 -11.09
CA CYS A 72 13.06 3.57 -11.40
C CYS A 72 14.03 2.94 -10.38
N ALA A 73 15.20 3.57 -10.17
CA ALA A 73 16.18 3.09 -9.20
C ALA A 73 15.64 3.07 -7.76
N MET A 74 14.78 4.03 -7.39
CA MET A 74 14.08 4.03 -6.09
C MET A 74 13.13 2.84 -5.95
N GLU A 75 12.33 2.51 -6.98
CA GLU A 75 11.46 1.34 -6.96
C GLU A 75 12.27 0.05 -6.89
N GLU A 76 13.35 -0.06 -7.66
CA GLU A 76 14.22 -1.23 -7.63
C GLU A 76 14.87 -1.42 -6.25
N ALA A 77 15.38 -0.35 -5.65
CA ALA A 77 15.91 -0.38 -4.30
C ALA A 77 14.84 -0.73 -3.26
N ALA A 78 13.63 -0.17 -3.39
CA ALA A 78 12.50 -0.47 -2.51
C ALA A 78 12.01 -1.92 -2.67
N ASN A 79 12.01 -2.46 -3.89
CA ASN A 79 11.64 -3.85 -4.16
C ASN A 79 12.66 -4.81 -3.56
N GLN A 80 13.96 -4.51 -3.69
CA GLN A 80 15.03 -5.28 -3.03
C GLN A 80 14.91 -5.22 -1.50
N GLN A 81 14.65 -4.03 -0.94
CA GLN A 81 14.44 -3.87 0.50
C GLN A 81 13.16 -4.55 0.99
N GLY A 82 12.06 -4.50 0.23
CA GLY A 82 10.80 -5.15 0.55
C GLY A 82 10.92 -6.68 0.57
N GLN A 83 11.68 -7.25 -0.38
CA GLN A 83 12.04 -8.67 -0.35
C GLN A 83 12.90 -9.01 0.88
N SER A 84 13.80 -8.11 1.29
CA SER A 84 14.61 -8.28 2.49
C SER A 84 13.82 -8.11 3.80
N MET A 85 12.79 -7.27 3.85
CA MET A 85 11.94 -7.10 5.05
C MET A 85 11.02 -8.29 5.27
N PHE A 86 10.64 -9.03 4.22
CA PHE A 86 9.93 -10.30 4.35
C PHE A 86 10.80 -11.41 4.96
N ALA A 87 12.14 -11.27 4.97
CA ALA A 87 13.06 -12.20 5.61
C ALA A 87 13.28 -11.94 7.13
N LEU A 88 12.54 -11.00 7.73
CA LEU A 88 12.67 -10.62 9.14
C LEU A 88 11.44 -11.02 9.96
N THR A 89 11.00 -12.27 9.87
CA THR A 89 10.15 -12.90 10.91
C THR A 89 10.46 -14.40 10.96
N ASP A 90 11.66 -14.74 11.40
CA ASP A 90 11.93 -15.99 12.10
C ASP A 90 12.89 -15.64 13.24
N HIS A 91 12.67 -16.23 14.41
CA HIS A 91 13.24 -15.86 15.71
C HIS A 91 12.50 -14.71 16.41
N LEU A 92 11.40 -15.06 17.10
CA LEU A 92 11.34 -15.09 18.57
C LEU A 92 10.13 -15.90 19.03
#